data_AF-A0A959A4Y0-F1
#
_entry.id   AF-A0A959A4Y0-F1
#
_cell.length_a   1.000
_cell.length_b   1.000
_cell.length_c   1.000
_cell.angle_alpha   90.00
_cell.angle_beta   90.00
_cell.angle_gamma   90.00
#
_symmetry.space_group_name_H-M   'P 1'
#
loop_
_entity.id
_entity.type
_entity.pdbx_description
1 polymer ?
#
loop_
_entity_poly.entity_id
_entity_poly.type
_entity_poly.pdbx_seq_one_letter_code
_entity_poly.pdbx_strand_id
1 'polypeptide(L)'
;MMIRMAWRNIWRNKRRSFITLSSIAFAVFFSTLMMSVQKGSLDQMIDNSVKFYTGHLQIQDPKFKDEKSINNSFAYSPDLVDNLSHIDGVEAVSPRIESFA
;
A
#
# COMPACT_ATOMS: atom_id res chain seq x y z
N MET A 1 -10.78 0.80 47.58
CA MET A 1 -10.14 1.88 48.38
C MET A 1 -8.89 2.46 47.71
N MET A 2 -7.97 1.65 47.18
CA MET A 2 -6.72 2.12 46.53
C MET A 2 -6.90 3.07 45.32
N ILE A 3 -7.82 2.76 44.39
CA ILE A 3 -8.06 3.59 43.19
C ILE A 3 -8.45 5.03 43.57
N ARG A 4 -9.30 5.18 44.60
CA ARG A 4 -9.77 6.49 45.08
C ARG A 4 -8.64 7.31 45.72
N MET A 5 -7.69 6.65 46.37
CA MET A 5 -6.50 7.29 46.94
C MET A 5 -5.49 7.68 45.86
N ALA A 6 -5.25 6.79 44.88
CA ALA A 6 -4.38 7.06 43.74
C ALA A 6 -4.87 8.26 42.90
N TRP A 7 -6.17 8.34 42.61
CA TRP A 7 -6.76 9.46 41.88
C TRP A 7 -6.56 10.80 42.61
N ARG A 8 -6.83 10.84 43.92
CA ARG A 8 -6.58 12.04 44.75
C ARG A 8 -5.10 12.43 44.77
N ASN A 9 -4.19 11.45 44.74
CA ASN A 9 -2.75 11.69 44.70
C ASN A 9 -2.31 12.35 43.39
N ILE A 10 -2.81 11.85 42.25
CA ILE A 10 -2.55 12.42 40.91
C ILE A 10 -3.05 13.87 40.85
N TRP A 11 -4.26 14.14 41.35
CA TRP A 11 -4.82 15.49 41.37
C TRP A 11 -4.11 16.46 42.31
N ARG A 12 -3.39 15.96 43.32
CA ARG A 12 -2.65 16.80 44.29
C ARG A 12 -1.34 17.34 43.71
N ASN A 13 -0.71 16.63 42.77
CA ASN A 13 0.56 17.04 42.16
C ASN A 13 0.44 17.23 40.64
N LYS A 14 -0.44 18.16 40.24
CA LYS A 14 -0.85 18.39 38.84
C LYS A 14 0.31 18.59 37.86
N ARG A 15 1.36 19.33 38.25
CA ARG A 15 2.51 19.58 37.36
C ARG A 15 3.24 18.29 37.00
N ARG A 16 3.59 17.47 38.01
CA ARG A 16 4.31 16.21 37.79
C ARG A 16 3.47 15.24 36.97
N SER A 17 2.20 15.07 37.33
CA SER A 17 1.29 14.18 36.62
C SER A 17 1.00 14.62 35.19
N PHE A 18 0.95 15.93 34.92
CA PHE A 18 0.75 16.44 33.57
C PHE A 18 1.94 16.14 32.66
N ILE A 19 3.18 16.29 33.16
CA ILE A 19 4.39 15.99 32.38
C ILE A 19 4.41 14.51 31.98
N THR A 20 4.22 13.59 32.94
CA THR A 20 4.22 12.15 32.62
C THR A 20 3.06 11.73 31.73
N LEU A 21 1.85 12.24 31.98
CA LEU A 21 0.70 11.93 31.13
C LEU A 21 0.90 12.43 29.70
N SER A 22 1.44 13.64 29.55
CA SER A 22 1.74 14.22 28.24
C SER A 22 2.79 13.39 27.50
N SER A 23 3.87 12.98 28.16
CA SER A 23 4.90 12.12 27.54
C SER A 23 4.32 10.79 27.03
N ILE A 24 3.47 10.14 27.83
CA ILE A 24 2.81 8.89 27.43
C ILE A 24 1.85 9.14 26.26
N ALA A 25 1.04 10.20 26.34
CA ALA A 25 0.11 10.57 25.27
C ALA A 25 0.84 10.85 23.96
N PHE A 26 1.94 11.60 24.00
CA PHE A 26 2.79 11.87 22.85
C PHE A 26 3.36 10.59 22.25
N ALA A 27 3.92 9.69 23.08
CA ALA A 27 4.48 8.43 22.61
C ALA A 27 3.43 7.57 21.89
N VAL A 28 2.25 7.42 22.50
CA VAL A 28 1.15 6.64 21.91
C VAL A 28 0.61 7.29 20.64
N PHE A 29 0.46 8.62 20.64
CA PHE A 29 0.00 9.37 19.48
C PHE A 29 0.94 9.16 18.28
N PHE A 30 2.25 9.39 18.47
CA PHE A 30 3.22 9.23 17.40
C PHE A 30 3.37 7.78 16.95
N SER A 31 3.35 6.82 17.88
CA SER A 31 3.39 5.39 17.56
C SER A 31 2.21 4.99 16.67
N THR A 32 0.99 5.40 17.03
CA THR A 32 -0.22 5.09 16.27
C THR A 32 -0.25 5.80 14.92
N LEU A 33 0.20 7.06 14.88
CA LEU A 33 0.29 7.84 13.65
C LEU A 33 1.28 7.22 12.67
N MET A 34 2.49 6.88 13.11
CA MET A 34 3.49 6.23 12.27
C MET A 34 3.01 4.88 11.73
N MET A 35 2.35 4.07 12.58
CA MET A 35 1.75 2.81 12.14
C MET A 35 0.70 3.02 11.04
N SER A 36 -0.15 4.03 11.21
CA SER A 36 -1.20 4.34 10.23
C SER A 36 -0.62 4.83 8.90
N VAL A 37 0.40 5.70 8.96
CA VAL A 37 1.12 6.18 7.77
C VAL A 37 1.81 5.04 7.05
N GLN A 38 2.48 4.13 7.79
CA GLN A 38 3.17 3.00 7.19
C GLN A 38 2.20 2.07 6.47
N LYS A 39 1.07 1.73 7.10
CA LYS A 39 0.05 0.88 6.48
C LYS A 39 -0.56 1.54 5.25
N GLY A 40 -0.99 2.81 5.36
CA GLY A 40 -1.57 3.54 4.23
C GLY A 40 -0.58 3.72 3.07
N SER A 41 0.69 3.96 3.39
CA SER A 41 1.76 4.07 2.37
C SER A 41 1.99 2.74 1.64
N LEU A 42 1.98 1.61 2.36
CA LEU A 42 2.11 0.29 1.75
C LEU A 42 0.93 -0.03 0.83
N ASP A 43 -0.30 0.20 1.29
CA ASP A 43 -1.50 -0.03 0.48
C ASP A 43 -1.47 0.85 -0.78
N GLN A 44 -1.11 2.12 -0.64
CA GLN A 44 -1.00 3.06 -1.76
C GLN A 44 0.15 2.68 -2.72
N MET A 45 1.28 2.20 -2.19
CA MET A 45 2.41 1.75 -3.00
C MET A 45 2.00 0.55 -3.86
N ILE A 46 1.29 -0.42 -3.28
CA ILE A 46 0.79 -1.59 -4.02
C ILE A 46 -0.18 -1.13 -5.12
N ASP A 47 -1.17 -0.30 -4.78
CA ASP A 47 -2.15 0.22 -5.74
C ASP A 47 -1.47 1.00 -6.88
N ASN A 48 -0.48 1.83 -6.57
CA ASN A 48 0.32 2.55 -7.56
C ASN A 48 1.12 1.59 -8.44
N SER A 49 1.81 0.61 -7.85
CA SER A 49 2.59 -0.38 -8.61
C SER A 49 1.71 -1.15 -9.59
N VAL A 50 0.52 -1.57 -9.15
CA VAL A 50 -0.45 -2.26 -10.00
C VAL A 50 -0.97 -1.34 -11.11
N LYS A 51 -1.36 -0.10 -10.80
CA LYS A 51 -1.89 0.84 -11.81
C LYS A 51 -0.87 1.23 -12.88
N PHE A 52 0.37 1.52 -12.47
CA PHE A 52 1.37 2.07 -13.37
C PHE A 52 2.08 1.02 -14.23
N TYR A 53 2.44 -0.14 -13.68
CA TYR A 53 3.28 -1.09 -14.41
C TYR A 53 2.44 -2.16 -15.11
N THR A 54 2.03 -3.18 -14.37
CA THR A 54 1.55 -4.44 -14.94
C THR A 54 0.03 -4.55 -15.04
N GLY A 55 -0.72 -3.72 -14.31
CA GLY A 55 -2.04 -4.15 -13.86
C GLY A 55 -1.92 -5.32 -12.86
N HIS A 56 -3.02 -6.02 -12.63
CA HIS A 56 -3.04 -7.20 -11.75
C HIS A 56 -2.33 -8.41 -12.39
N LEU A 57 -2.33 -8.49 -13.73
CA LEU A 57 -1.70 -9.55 -14.49
C LEU A 57 -1.19 -8.99 -15.81
N GLN A 58 0.06 -9.31 -16.16
CA GLN A 58 0.70 -8.90 -17.41
C GLN A 58 1.01 -10.14 -18.25
N ILE A 59 0.64 -10.09 -19.53
CA ILE A 59 1.01 -11.07 -20.55
C ILE A 59 2.13 -10.44 -21.38
N GLN A 60 3.26 -11.14 -21.49
CA GLN A 60 4.44 -10.69 -22.24
C GLN A 60 5.23 -11.90 -22.75
N ASP A 61 6.11 -11.66 -23.72
CA ASP A 61 7.03 -12.70 -24.20
C ASP A 61 7.97 -13.15 -23.06
N PRO A 62 8.26 -14.46 -22.91
CA PRO A 62 9.19 -14.95 -21.89
C PRO A 62 10.56 -14.27 -21.93
N LYS A 63 11.07 -13.95 -23.13
CA LYS A 63 12.38 -13.29 -23.33
C LYS A 63 12.34 -11.81 -22.96
N PHE A 64 11.16 -11.17 -22.96
CA PHE A 64 11.01 -9.77 -22.57
C PHE A 64 11.43 -9.52 -21.11
N LYS A 65 11.32 -10.56 -20.26
CA LYS A 65 11.76 -10.48 -18.86
C LYS A 65 13.27 -10.31 -18.73
N ASP A 66 14.04 -11.01 -19.57
CA ASP A 66 15.51 -11.00 -19.54
C ASP A 66 16.07 -9.85 -20.40
N GLU A 67 15.46 -9.62 -21.56
CA GLU A 67 15.80 -8.57 -22.51
C GLU A 67 14.57 -7.70 -22.81
N LYS A 68 14.51 -6.55 -22.14
CA LYS A 68 13.48 -5.53 -22.34
C LYS A 68 13.66 -4.81 -23.68
N SER A 69 13.43 -5.52 -24.77
CA SER A 69 13.52 -5.03 -26.14
C SER A 69 12.15 -5.09 -26.82
N ILE A 70 11.85 -4.10 -27.65
CA ILE A 70 10.62 -4.10 -28.47
C ILE A 70 10.56 -5.30 -29.44
N ASN A 71 11.73 -5.87 -29.77
CA ASN A 71 11.86 -7.07 -30.59
C ASN A 71 11.34 -8.33 -29.88
N ASN A 72 11.26 -8.31 -28.54
CA ASN A 72 10.69 -9.38 -27.73
C ASN A 72 9.22 -9.07 -27.38
N SER A 73 8.49 -8.44 -28.30
CA SER A 73 7.04 -8.27 -28.19
C SER A 73 6.31 -9.53 -28.69
N PHE A 74 5.03 -9.67 -28.35
CA PHE A 74 4.19 -10.75 -28.83
C PHE A 74 3.24 -10.26 -29.93
N ALA A 75 2.76 -11.18 -30.77
CA ALA A 75 1.79 -10.84 -31.80
C ALA A 75 0.45 -10.44 -31.18
N TYR A 76 0.05 -9.19 -31.40
CA TYR A 76 -1.26 -8.69 -30.99
C TYR A 76 -2.34 -9.15 -31.97
N SER A 77 -3.43 -9.76 -31.45
CA SER A 77 -4.64 -10.05 -32.21
C SER A 77 -5.86 -9.47 -31.47
N PRO A 78 -6.80 -8.80 -32.17
CA PRO A 78 -8.06 -8.37 -31.58
C PRO A 78 -8.83 -9.52 -30.90
N ASP A 79 -8.78 -10.73 -31.49
CA ASP A 79 -9.43 -11.92 -30.94
C ASP A 79 -8.86 -12.32 -29.58
N LEU A 80 -7.58 -12.03 -29.33
CA LEU A 80 -6.93 -12.34 -28.05
C LEU A 80 -7.50 -11.47 -26.93
N VAL A 81 -7.75 -10.19 -27.20
CA VAL A 81 -8.36 -9.28 -26.21
C VAL A 81 -9.80 -9.68 -25.90
N ASP A 82 -10.55 -10.07 -26.94
CA ASP A 82 -11.94 -10.51 -26.80
C ASP A 82 -12.04 -11.83 -26.03
N ASN A 83 -11.18 -12.81 -26.32
CA ASN A 83 -11.15 -14.05 -25.54
C ASN A 83 -10.81 -13.82 -24.07
N LEU A 84 -9.90 -12.88 -23.77
CA LEU A 84 -9.50 -12.57 -22.39
C LEU A 84 -10.61 -11.83 -21.62
N SER A 85 -11.39 -10.97 -22.26
CA SER A 85 -12.47 -10.23 -21.61
C SER A 85 -13.66 -11.12 -21.22
N HIS A 86 -13.81 -12.28 -21.85
CA HIS A 86 -14.87 -13.25 -21.54
C HIS A 86 -14.51 -14.23 -20.42
N ILE A 87 -13.29 -14.16 -19.85
CA ILE A 87 -12.89 -15.02 -18.73
C ILE A 87 -13.51 -14.49 -17.44
N ASP A 88 -14.18 -15.37 -16.69
CA ASP A 88 -14.74 -15.04 -15.38
C ASP A 88 -13.64 -14.50 -14.43
N GLY A 89 -13.87 -13.30 -13.91
CA GLY A 89 -12.93 -12.59 -13.02
C GLY A 89 -12.03 -11.58 -13.72
N VAL A 90 -12.07 -11.47 -15.05
CA VAL A 90 -11.40 -10.39 -15.78
C VAL A 90 -12.33 -9.19 -15.90
N GLU A 91 -12.02 -8.11 -15.20
CA GLU A 91 -12.81 -6.87 -15.23
C GLU A 91 -12.49 -6.00 -16.45
N ALA A 92 -11.22 -5.95 -16.85
CA ALA A 92 -10.76 -5.15 -17.98
C ALA A 92 -9.45 -5.69 -18.57
N VAL A 93 -9.27 -5.52 -19.87
CA VAL A 93 -8.05 -5.82 -20.61
C VAL A 93 -7.58 -4.56 -21.30
N SER A 94 -6.31 -4.18 -21.11
CA SER A 94 -5.71 -3.00 -21.76
C SER A 94 -4.44 -3.42 -22.49
N PRO A 95 -4.37 -3.29 -23.83
CA PRO A 95 -3.12 -3.44 -24.55
C PRO A 95 -2.16 -2.29 -24.17
N ARG A 96 -0.88 -2.60 -23.99
CA ARG A 96 0.18 -1.63 -23.68
C ARG A 96 1.43 -1.96 -24.49
N ILE A 97 2.15 -0.93 -24.95
CA ILE A 97 3.46 -1.05 -25.58
C ILE A 97 4.45 -0.31 -24.69
N GLU A 98 5.51 -1.01 -24.25
CA GLU A 98 6.62 -0.41 -23.53
C GLU A 98 7.88 -0.46 -24.39
N SER A 99 8.50 0.70 -24.61
CA SER A 99 9.80 0.82 -25.28
C SER A 99 10.83 1.28 -24.27
N PHE A 100 11.94 0.55 -24.17
CA PHE A 100 13.08 0.91 -23.35
C PHE A 100 14.16 1.51 -24.26
N ALA A 101 14.72 2.65 -23.85
CA ALA A 101 15.83 3.32 -24.53
C ALA A 101 17.18 2.82 -23.98
#